data_AF-A0ABD0S5I6-F1
#
_entry.id   AF-A0ABD0S5I6-F1
#
_cell.length_a   1.000
_cell.length_b   1.000
_cell.length_c   1.000
_cell.angle_alpha   90.00
_cell.angle_beta   90.00
_cell.angle_gamma   90.00
#
_symmetry.space_group_name_H-M   'P 1'
#
loop_
_entity.id
_entity.type
_entity.pdbx_description
1 polymer ?
#
loop_
_entity_poly.entity_id
_entity_poly.type
_entity_poly.pdbx_seq_one_letter_code
_entity_poly.pdbx_strand_id
1 'polypeptide(L)'
;MEEIIWDHRPLYVFNQTEEETYRIIEKRYSDFISVLSDPSKEPISVFDPLKPKLFEELNMIREVSKELQIKKDEDIRKSQAADTEEEKKEEVKEEEKPELTEKTDA
;
A
#
# COMPACT_ATOMS: atom_id res chain seq x y z
N MET A 1 20.92 18.37 -32.18
CA MET A 1 19.83 17.37 -32.16
C MET A 1 20.17 16.43 -31.03
N GLU A 2 19.40 16.46 -29.96
CA GLU A 2 19.57 15.51 -28.86
C GLU A 2 19.17 14.12 -29.36
N GLU A 3 20.06 13.15 -29.22
CA GLU A 3 19.75 11.76 -29.54
C GLU A 3 18.67 11.29 -28.57
N ILE A 4 17.52 10.90 -29.11
CA ILE A 4 16.49 10.19 -28.36
C ILE A 4 17.12 8.83 -28.00
N ILE A 5 17.57 8.70 -26.75
CA ILE A 5 17.95 7.42 -26.18
C ILE A 5 16.65 6.62 -26.04
N TRP A 6 16.37 5.79 -27.05
CA TRP A 6 15.34 4.79 -26.95
C TRP A 6 15.78 3.82 -25.87
N ASP A 7 15.13 3.94 -24.72
CA ASP A 7 15.24 3.06 -23.58
C ASP A 7 15.32 1.59 -24.05
N HIS A 8 16.51 1.00 -24.00
CA HIS A 8 16.80 -0.36 -24.46
C HIS A 8 16.24 -1.44 -23.51
N ARG A 9 15.41 -1.07 -22.53
CA ARG A 9 14.67 -2.02 -21.67
C ARG A 9 13.86 -3.11 -22.42
N PRO A 10 13.36 -2.95 -23.66
CA PRO A 10 12.68 -4.05 -24.36
C PRO A 10 13.56 -5.29 -24.52
N LEU A 11 14.85 -5.12 -24.82
CA LEU A 11 15.80 -6.23 -24.96
C LEU A 11 16.15 -6.85 -23.60
N TYR A 12 16.08 -6.07 -22.52
CA TYR A 12 16.31 -6.57 -21.16
C TYR A 12 15.22 -7.53 -20.71
N VAL A 13 13.99 -7.40 -21.21
CA VAL A 13 12.88 -8.32 -20.88
C VAL A 13 13.05 -9.66 -21.61
N PHE A 14 13.48 -9.65 -22.87
CA PHE A 14 13.77 -10.88 -23.63
C PHE A 14 14.86 -11.74 -22.98
N ASN A 15 15.85 -11.11 -22.35
CA ASN A 15 16.95 -11.81 -21.68
C ASN A 15 16.64 -12.28 -20.25
N GLN A 16 15.44 -12.01 -19.71
CA GLN A 16 15.04 -12.42 -18.36
C GLN A 16 14.35 -13.77 -18.30
N THR A 17 14.04 -14.38 -19.44
CA THR A 17 13.27 -15.62 -19.49
C THR A 17 13.87 -16.58 -20.50
N GLU A 18 13.85 -17.88 -20.18
CA GLU A 18 14.27 -18.92 -21.11
C GLU A 18 13.40 -18.90 -22.37
N GLU A 19 14.00 -19.16 -23.54
CA GLU A 19 13.32 -19.08 -24.84
C GLU A 19 12.07 -19.99 -24.90
N GLU A 20 12.13 -21.17 -24.27
CA GLU A 20 11.00 -22.09 -24.19
C GLU A 20 9.82 -21.50 -23.42
N THR A 21 10.12 -20.86 -22.28
CA THR A 21 9.10 -20.21 -21.45
C THR A 21 8.48 -19.03 -22.19
N TYR A 22 9.29 -18.25 -22.90
CA TYR A 22 8.81 -17.15 -23.73
C TYR A 22 7.83 -17.65 -24.81
N ARG A 23 8.18 -18.71 -25.55
CA ARG A 23 7.30 -19.29 -26.58
C ARG A 23 5.97 -19.79 -26.01
N ILE A 24 5.97 -20.36 -24.80
CA ILE A 24 4.75 -20.80 -24.12
C ILE A 24 3.86 -19.60 -23.78
N ILE A 25 4.45 -18.53 -23.22
CA ILE A 25 3.73 -17.30 -22.87
C ILE A 25 3.16 -16.63 -24.13
N GLU A 26 3.96 -16.52 -25.19
CA GLU A 26 3.55 -15.95 -26.47
C GLU A 26 2.34 -16.68 -27.08
N LYS A 27 2.36 -18.03 -27.05
CA LYS A 27 1.24 -18.82 -27.53
C LYS A 27 -0.03 -18.57 -26.71
N ARG A 28 0.06 -18.62 -25.37
CA ARG A 28 -1.08 -18.35 -24.48
C ARG A 28 -1.62 -16.94 -24.63
N TYR A 29 -0.74 -15.98 -24.88
CA TYR A 29 -1.12 -14.60 -25.16
C TYR A 29 -1.92 -14.50 -26.47
N SER A 30 -1.49 -15.17 -27.54
CA SER A 30 -2.26 -15.24 -28.79
C SER A 30 -3.64 -15.85 -28.57
N ASP A 31 -3.73 -16.94 -27.81
CA ASP A 31 -5.00 -17.58 -27.49
C ASP A 31 -5.90 -16.63 -26.67
N PHE A 32 -5.35 -15.94 -25.67
CA PHE A 32 -6.05 -14.93 -24.89
C PHE A 32 -6.64 -13.80 -25.76
N ILE A 33 -5.85 -13.25 -26.69
CA ILE A 33 -6.34 -12.20 -27.61
C ILE A 33 -7.49 -12.70 -28.46
N SER A 34 -7.47 -13.96 -28.89
CA SER A 34 -8.53 -14.56 -29.72
C SER A 34 -9.88 -14.68 -28.99
N VAL A 35 -9.87 -14.75 -27.65
CA VAL A 35 -11.08 -14.90 -26.82
C VAL A 35 -11.47 -13.63 -26.07
N LEU A 36 -10.60 -12.61 -26.04
CA LEU A 36 -10.79 -11.38 -25.25
C LEU A 36 -12.10 -10.65 -25.53
N SER A 37 -12.61 -10.74 -26.75
CA SER A 37 -13.84 -10.05 -27.19
C SER A 37 -15.10 -10.90 -27.06
N ASP A 38 -14.99 -12.14 -26.57
CA ASP A 38 -16.11 -13.08 -26.47
C ASP A 38 -16.47 -13.35 -25.00
N PRO A 39 -17.54 -12.73 -24.47
CA PRO A 39 -17.96 -12.92 -23.09
C PRO A 39 -18.54 -14.32 -22.80
N SER A 40 -18.78 -15.14 -23.83
CA SER A 40 -19.24 -16.53 -23.66
C SER A 40 -18.09 -17.51 -23.46
N LYS A 41 -16.84 -17.06 -23.64
CA LYS A 41 -15.64 -17.90 -23.49
C LYS A 41 -14.97 -17.64 -22.15
N GLU A 42 -14.37 -18.69 -21.60
CA GLU A 42 -13.60 -18.57 -20.37
C GLU A 42 -12.33 -17.73 -20.59
N PRO A 43 -12.00 -16.83 -19.64
CA PRO A 43 -10.75 -16.08 -19.70
C PRO A 43 -9.52 -17.00 -19.66
N ILE A 44 -8.62 -16.81 -20.62
CA ILE A 44 -7.37 -17.57 -20.69
C ILE A 44 -6.30 -16.88 -19.83
N SER A 45 -5.67 -17.62 -18.93
CA SER A 45 -4.52 -17.12 -18.17
C SER A 45 -3.25 -17.22 -19.03
N VAL A 46 -2.61 -16.08 -19.28
CA VAL A 46 -1.35 -16.02 -20.03
C VAL A 46 -0.18 -16.48 -19.18
N PHE A 47 -0.13 -16.02 -17.92
CA PHE A 47 0.93 -16.35 -16.98
C PHE A 47 0.57 -17.57 -16.13
N ASP A 48 1.60 -18.29 -15.69
CA ASP A 48 1.41 -19.38 -14.75
C ASP A 48 1.00 -18.85 -13.37
N PRO A 49 0.16 -19.60 -12.64
CA PRO A 49 -0.11 -19.32 -11.24
C PRO A 49 1.18 -19.28 -10.43
N LEU A 50 1.20 -18.46 -9.38
CA LEU A 50 2.30 -18.43 -8.44
C LEU A 50 2.53 -19.83 -7.84
N LYS A 51 3.80 -20.21 -7.72
CA LYS A 51 4.18 -21.46 -7.06
C LYS A 51 3.61 -21.48 -5.63
N PRO A 52 3.20 -22.64 -5.09
CA PRO A 52 2.58 -22.73 -3.75
C PRO A 52 3.38 -22.01 -2.67
N LYS A 53 4.71 -22.16 -2.69
CA LYS A 53 5.62 -21.46 -1.77
C LYS A 53 5.50 -19.93 -1.84
N LEU A 54 5.49 -19.36 -3.06
CA LEU A 54 5.36 -17.92 -3.24
C LEU A 54 3.98 -17.41 -2.80
N PHE A 55 2.95 -18.24 -2.99
CA PHE A 55 1.60 -17.94 -2.53
C PHE A 55 1.50 -17.93 -1.00
N GLU A 56 2.12 -18.90 -0.33
CA GLU A 56 2.23 -18.95 1.14
C GLU A 56 2.99 -17.73 1.69
N GLU A 57 4.14 -17.40 1.10
CA GLU A 57 4.92 -16.21 1.46
C GLU A 57 4.11 -14.92 1.29
N LEU A 58 3.36 -14.78 0.20
CA LEU A 58 2.47 -13.64 -0.01
C LEU A 58 1.33 -13.57 1.02
N ASN A 59 0.78 -14.71 1.43
CA ASN A 59 -0.25 -14.74 2.47
C ASN A 59 0.34 -14.33 3.82
N MET A 60 1.52 -14.82 4.18
CA MET A 60 2.23 -14.39 5.38
C MET A 60 2.47 -12.87 5.38
N ILE A 61 2.95 -12.31 4.27
CA ILE A 61 3.16 -10.86 4.11
C ILE A 61 1.84 -10.10 4.34
N ARG A 62 0.73 -10.59 3.77
CA ARG A 62 -0.59 -9.96 3.96
C ARG A 62 -1.04 -9.99 5.41
N GLU A 63 -0.82 -11.09 6.13
CA GLU A 63 -1.18 -11.22 7.54
C GLU A 63 -0.37 -10.25 8.40
N VAL A 64 0.96 -10.26 8.25
CA VAL A 64 1.84 -9.34 8.99
C VAL A 64 1.51 -7.89 8.67
N SER A 65 1.22 -7.55 7.41
CA SER A 65 0.86 -6.17 7.02
C SER A 65 -0.45 -5.72 7.66
N LYS A 66 -1.44 -6.61 7.77
CA LYS A 66 -2.71 -6.30 8.46
C LYS A 66 -2.47 -5.99 9.93
N GLU A 67 -1.68 -6.82 10.62
CA GLU A 67 -1.35 -6.59 12.03
C GLU A 67 -0.59 -5.27 12.24
N LEU A 68 0.37 -4.96 11.36
CA LEU A 68 1.10 -3.71 11.41
C LEU A 68 0.20 -2.49 11.15
N GLN A 69 -0.75 -2.62 10.23
CA GLN A 69 -1.72 -1.55 9.97
C GLN A 69 -2.62 -1.30 11.18
N ILE A 70 -3.09 -2.36 11.85
CA ILE A 70 -3.87 -2.22 13.09
C ILE A 70 -3.05 -1.52 14.17
N LYS A 71 -1.79 -1.94 14.39
CA LYS A 71 -0.91 -1.28 15.36
C LYS A 71 -0.69 0.19 15.03
N LYS A 72 -0.47 0.52 13.76
CA LYS A 72 -0.34 1.91 13.31
C LYS A 72 -1.61 2.72 13.61
N ASP A 73 -2.78 2.17 13.33
CA ASP A 73 -4.05 2.84 13.59
C ASP A 73 -4.30 3.02 15.11
N GLU A 74 -3.89 2.05 15.94
CA GLU A 74 -3.91 2.17 17.41
C GLU A 74 -2.95 3.23 17.94
N ASP A 75 -1.73 3.30 17.40
CA ASP A 75 -0.74 4.28 17.81
C ASP A 75 -1.18 5.71 17.44
N ILE A 76 -1.77 5.89 16.26
CA ILE A 76 -2.37 7.17 15.85
C ILE A 76 -3.53 7.56 16.79
N ARG A 77 -4.38 6.61 17.18
CA ARG A 77 -5.47 6.90 18.13
C ARG A 77 -4.95 7.28 19.51
N LYS A 78 -3.91 6.60 20.00
CA LYS A 78 -3.29 6.92 21.29
C LYS A 78 -2.62 8.28 21.28
N SER A 79 -1.92 8.64 20.20
CA SER A 79 -1.32 9.97 20.10
C SER A 79 -2.38 11.06 20.04
N GLN A 80 -3.43 10.88 19.24
CA GLN A 80 -4.56 11.82 19.18
C GLN A 80 -5.27 11.99 20.53
N ALA A 81 -5.43 10.90 21.29
CA ALA A 81 -6.01 10.95 22.63
C ALA A 81 -5.11 11.65 23.65
N ALA A 82 -3.79 11.49 23.53
CA ALA A 82 -2.82 12.19 24.37
C ALA A 82 -2.80 13.71 24.08
N ASP A 83 -2.84 14.09 22.80
CA ASP A 83 -2.88 15.50 22.38
C ASP A 83 -4.17 16.20 22.88
N THR A 84 -5.33 15.52 22.83
CA THR A 84 -6.59 16.07 23.37
C THR A 84 -6.67 16.09 24.90
N GLU A 85 -5.90 15.27 25.61
CA GLU A 85 -5.79 15.36 27.07
C GLU A 85 -4.86 16.48 27.53
N GLU A 86 -3.82 16.79 26.76
CA GLU A 86 -2.94 17.95 27.02
C GLU A 86 -3.67 19.27 26.76
N GLU A 87 -4.43 19.40 25.66
CA GLU A 87 -5.26 20.58 25.41
C GLU A 87 -6.28 20.83 26.54
N LYS A 88 -6.93 19.78 27.04
CA LYS A 88 -7.87 19.88 28.18
C LYS A 88 -7.19 20.24 29.51
N LYS A 89 -5.93 19.84 29.72
CA LYS A 89 -5.17 20.20 30.93
C LYS A 89 -4.62 21.62 30.86
N GLU A 90 -4.30 22.13 29.67
CA GLU A 90 -3.92 23.54 29.48
C GLU A 90 -5.12 24.48 29.63
N GLU A 91 -6.30 24.16 29.07
CA GLU A 91 -7.52 24.97 29.26
C GLU A 91 -7.94 25.05 30.74
N VAL A 92 -7.88 23.95 31.49
CA VAL A 92 -8.23 23.94 32.93
C VAL A 92 -7.22 24.75 33.76
N LYS A 93 -5.96 24.85 33.34
CA LYS A 93 -4.94 25.65 34.04
C LYS A 93 -5.05 27.15 33.77
N GLU A 94 -5.62 27.54 32.63
CA GLU A 94 -5.78 28.95 32.27
C GLU A 94 -7.03 29.57 32.93
N GLU A 95 -8.09 28.78 33.19
CA GLU A 95 -9.27 29.23 33.94
C GLU A 95 -9.05 29.34 35.47
N GLU A 96 -8.03 28.69 36.05
CA GLU A 96 -7.79 28.66 37.51
C GLU A 96 -6.88 29.80 38.04
N LYS A 97 -6.58 30.84 37.23
CA LYS A 97 -5.90 32.05 37.73
C LYS A 97 -6.91 32.93 38.51
N PRO A 98 -6.76 33.09 39.83
CA PRO A 98 -7.77 33.71 40.67
C PRO A 98 -7.89 35.22 40.42
N GLU A 99 -9.13 35.69 40.24
CA GLU A 99 -9.54 37.07 40.52
C GLU A 99 -9.24 37.38 42.00
N LEU A 100 -8.07 37.99 42.25
CA LEU A 100 -7.77 38.69 43.48
C LEU A 100 -7.92 40.19 43.20
N THR A 101 -9.13 40.70 43.33
CA THR A 101 -9.37 42.13 43.59
C THR A 101 -9.86 42.30 45.02
N GLU A 102 -8.85 42.50 45.87
CA GLU A 102 -8.78 43.29 47.10
C GLU A 102 -10.09 43.66 47.83
N LYS A 103 -10.19 43.23 49.08
CA LYS A 103 -10.91 43.96 50.13
C LYS A 103 -9.96 44.98 50.78
N THR A 104 -10.43 46.22 50.80
CA THR A 104 -10.32 47.28 51.85
C THR A 104 -8.95 47.75 52.34
N ASP A 105 -8.66 49.05 52.18
CA ASP A 105 -8.51 49.99 53.33
C ASP A 105 -8.42 51.46 52.88
N ALA A 106 -9.32 52.31 53.39
CA ALA A 106 -9.16 53.73 53.76
C ALA A 106 -10.51 54.35 54.17
#